data_AF-A0A7S3C6T4-F1
#
_entry.id   AF-A0A7S3C6T4-F1
#
_cell.length_a   1.000
_cell.length_b   1.000
_cell.length_c   1.000
_cell.angle_alpha   90.00
_cell.angle_beta   90.00
_cell.angle_gamma   90.00
#
_symmetry.space_group_name_H-M   'P 1'
#
loop_
_entity.id
_entity.type
_entity.pdbx_description
1 polymer ?
#
loop_
_entity_poly.entity_id
_entity_poly.type
_entity_poly.pdbx_seq_one_letter_code
_entity_poly.pdbx_strand_id
1 'polypeptide(L)'
;EGANINKSLLSLSSCIRALVEGKKHIPFRNSKLTQMLKDSLGGQCQTAMIATVTPSSLSLGETANTLHWAERAKQIKLPGARTKHVMREQDRRISSHPIPSYAMPVIREKRCDKPSRESGAPVGSRAKKLQSLAAKQKDIAGKLAKAAEGRSSRKRAEAEAQEREAEAARGAEELSRAMDRIGELEHEVKRLRGENEAQRSDHKAEIAGLRREHDRQVTRLLRDKDEAVQGLLAAAAKGARRLSAEAGTQCAAQCKSTANQAMTPVFKAYMEEKMRDKENSSPVTRLELPMTPRPQHH
;
A
#
# COMPACT_ATOMS: atom_id res chain seq x y z
N GLU A 1 0.60 -21.70 9.23
CA GLU A 1 -0.07 -21.92 7.94
C GLU A 1 0.69 -21.31 6.75
N GLY A 2 0.88 -19.99 6.69
CA GLY A 2 1.50 -19.29 5.54
C GLY A 2 2.82 -19.86 5.00
N ALA A 3 3.69 -20.42 5.85
CA ALA A 3 4.93 -21.08 5.40
C ALA A 3 4.66 -22.27 4.44
N ASN A 4 3.58 -23.03 4.64
CA ASN A 4 3.22 -24.14 3.75
C ASN A 4 2.66 -23.66 2.41
N ILE A 5 1.96 -22.51 2.42
CA ILE A 5 1.46 -21.84 1.19
C ILE A 5 2.67 -21.37 0.37
N ASN A 6 3.60 -20.64 0.99
CA ASN A 6 4.80 -20.17 0.29
C ASN A 6 5.68 -21.32 -0.22
N LYS A 7 5.71 -22.47 0.47
CA LYS A 7 6.41 -23.69 0.01
C LYS A 7 5.79 -24.32 -1.24
N SER A 8 4.46 -24.40 -1.35
CA SER A 8 3.82 -24.92 -2.56
C SER A 8 3.98 -23.96 -3.75
N LEU A 9 3.87 -22.66 -3.49
CA LEU A 9 4.10 -21.59 -4.48
C LEU A 9 5.56 -21.57 -5.01
N LEU A 10 6.56 -21.75 -4.13
CA LEU A 10 7.98 -21.88 -4.54
C LEU A 10 8.25 -23.19 -5.32
N SER A 11 7.53 -24.26 -4.99
CA SER A 11 7.61 -25.52 -5.75
C SER A 11 7.01 -25.36 -7.15
N LEU A 12 5.90 -24.61 -7.27
CA LEU A 12 5.26 -24.29 -8.54
C LEU A 12 6.16 -23.44 -9.44
N SER A 13 6.76 -22.36 -8.93
CA SER A 13 7.67 -21.52 -9.73
C SER A 13 8.91 -22.29 -10.19
N SER A 14 9.42 -23.23 -9.37
CA SER A 14 10.50 -24.15 -9.75
C SER A 14 10.09 -25.11 -10.87
N CYS A 15 8.85 -25.59 -10.88
CA CYS A 15 8.32 -26.42 -11.97
C CYS A 15 8.15 -25.62 -13.26
N ILE A 16 7.53 -24.42 -13.19
CA ILE A 16 7.37 -23.51 -14.33
C ILE A 16 8.73 -23.21 -14.96
N ARG A 17 9.73 -22.83 -14.15
CA ARG A 17 11.07 -22.55 -14.65
C ARG A 17 11.70 -23.76 -15.34
N ALA A 18 11.60 -24.95 -14.75
CA ALA A 18 12.15 -26.17 -15.36
C ALA A 18 11.45 -26.55 -16.68
N LEU A 19 10.15 -26.26 -16.82
CA LEU A 19 9.39 -26.48 -18.05
C LEU A 19 9.80 -25.51 -19.17
N VAL A 20 9.98 -24.22 -18.85
CA VAL A 20 10.45 -23.19 -19.81
C VAL A 20 11.89 -23.48 -20.25
N GLU A 21 12.76 -23.89 -19.32
CA GLU A 21 14.13 -24.32 -19.60
C GLU A 21 14.20 -25.68 -20.34
N GLY A 22 13.07 -26.38 -20.57
CA GLY A 22 13.02 -27.66 -21.28
C GLY A 22 13.74 -28.82 -20.57
N LYS A 23 13.84 -28.78 -19.23
CA LYS A 23 14.59 -29.78 -18.45
C LYS A 23 13.97 -31.18 -18.54
N LYS A 24 14.83 -32.19 -18.72
CA LYS A 24 14.44 -33.62 -18.73
C LYS A 24 13.72 -34.06 -17.45
N HIS A 25 14.02 -33.46 -16.30
CA HIS A 25 13.34 -33.73 -15.03
C HIS A 25 12.67 -32.47 -14.49
N ILE A 26 11.34 -32.53 -14.32
CA ILE A 26 10.53 -31.47 -13.73
C ILE A 26 10.12 -31.89 -12.30
N PRO A 27 10.40 -31.10 -11.27
CA PRO A 27 10.28 -31.52 -9.87
C PRO A 27 8.84 -31.45 -9.32
N PHE A 28 7.86 -31.96 -10.08
CA PHE A 28 6.44 -31.93 -9.71
C PHE A 28 6.14 -32.56 -8.34
N ARG A 29 6.99 -33.49 -7.86
CA ARG A 29 6.82 -34.17 -6.56
C ARG A 29 7.05 -33.28 -5.34
N ASN A 30 7.67 -32.11 -5.46
CA ASN A 30 8.05 -31.26 -4.33
C ASN A 30 6.87 -30.71 -3.50
N SER A 31 5.66 -30.66 -4.08
CA SER A 31 4.42 -30.33 -3.35
C SER A 31 3.23 -31.13 -3.88
N LYS A 32 2.19 -31.34 -3.06
CA LYS A 32 0.94 -32.00 -3.52
C LYS A 32 0.27 -31.21 -4.65
N LEU A 33 0.28 -29.88 -4.58
CA LEU A 33 -0.27 -28.97 -5.60
C LEU A 33 0.40 -29.20 -6.97
N THR A 34 1.74 -29.27 -7.01
CA THR A 34 2.47 -29.50 -8.26
C THR A 34 2.30 -30.92 -8.80
N GLN A 35 1.99 -31.91 -7.95
CA GLN A 35 1.63 -33.25 -8.41
C GLN A 35 0.26 -33.25 -9.12
N MET A 36 -0.73 -32.53 -8.58
CA MET A 36 -2.05 -32.38 -9.20
C MET A 36 -1.98 -31.58 -10.52
N LEU A 37 -1.19 -30.51 -10.56
CA LEU A 37 -1.04 -29.66 -11.76
C LEU A 37 -0.07 -30.23 -12.82
N LYS A 38 0.45 -31.46 -12.64
CA LYS A 38 1.42 -32.09 -13.55
C LYS A 38 0.87 -32.13 -14.99
N ASP A 39 -0.36 -32.59 -15.15
CA ASP A 39 -0.96 -32.79 -16.47
C ASP A 39 -1.50 -31.45 -17.05
N SER A 40 -1.79 -30.47 -16.19
CA SER A 40 -2.11 -29.08 -16.57
C SER A 40 -0.90 -28.30 -17.11
N LEU A 41 0.28 -28.49 -16.52
CA LEU A 41 1.48 -27.70 -16.85
C LEU A 41 2.43 -28.38 -17.83
N GLY A 42 2.47 -29.72 -17.86
CA GLY A 42 3.35 -30.49 -18.76
C GLY A 42 2.64 -31.57 -19.59
N GLY A 43 1.32 -31.71 -19.44
CA GLY A 43 0.51 -32.68 -20.18
C GLY A 43 -0.17 -32.07 -21.41
N GLN A 44 -1.37 -32.56 -21.71
CA GLN A 44 -2.14 -32.20 -22.91
C GLN A 44 -3.35 -31.28 -22.62
N CYS A 45 -3.54 -30.88 -21.36
CA CYS A 45 -4.64 -30.00 -20.97
C CYS A 45 -4.45 -28.58 -21.52
N GLN A 46 -5.56 -27.93 -21.88
CA GLN A 46 -5.58 -26.47 -22.04
C GLN A 46 -5.65 -25.83 -20.67
N THR A 47 -4.67 -24.99 -20.35
CA THR A 47 -4.51 -24.40 -19.01
C THR A 47 -4.41 -22.88 -19.14
N ALA A 48 -5.22 -22.17 -18.36
CA ALA A 48 -5.15 -20.73 -18.21
C ALA A 48 -4.58 -20.36 -16.83
N MET A 49 -3.83 -19.26 -16.75
CA MET A 49 -3.35 -18.69 -15.50
C MET A 49 -3.95 -17.29 -15.34
N ILE A 50 -4.57 -17.01 -14.20
CA ILE A 50 -5.08 -15.69 -13.84
C ILE A 50 -4.09 -15.06 -12.85
N ALA A 51 -3.52 -13.92 -13.21
CA ALA A 51 -2.60 -13.17 -12.35
C ALA A 51 -3.38 -12.06 -11.62
N THR A 52 -3.78 -12.33 -10.38
CA THR A 52 -4.44 -11.34 -9.51
C THR A 52 -3.38 -10.50 -8.80
N VAL A 53 -3.30 -9.20 -9.12
CA VAL A 53 -2.31 -8.27 -8.57
C VAL A 53 -2.97 -6.98 -8.06
N THR A 54 -2.30 -6.31 -7.13
CA THR A 54 -2.80 -5.06 -6.51
C THR A 54 -2.16 -3.85 -7.20
N PRO A 55 -2.92 -2.83 -7.63
CA PRO A 55 -2.38 -1.63 -8.30
C PRO A 55 -1.69 -0.63 -7.34
N SER A 56 -1.38 -1.04 -6.10
CA SER A 56 -0.75 -0.17 -5.10
C SER A 56 0.77 -0.10 -5.31
N SER A 57 1.34 1.11 -5.19
CA SER A 57 2.78 1.33 -5.23
C SER A 57 3.54 0.61 -4.11
N LEU A 58 2.87 0.37 -2.96
CA LEU A 58 3.45 -0.37 -1.83
C LEU A 58 3.68 -1.85 -2.14
N SER A 59 2.88 -2.45 -3.02
CA SER A 59 2.94 -3.87 -3.42
C SER A 59 3.66 -4.10 -4.76
N LEU A 60 4.39 -3.10 -5.27
CA LEU A 60 4.96 -3.14 -6.62
C LEU A 60 5.97 -4.29 -6.81
N GLY A 61 6.78 -4.62 -5.79
CA GLY A 61 7.72 -5.75 -5.83
C GLY A 61 7.02 -7.11 -5.89
N GLU A 62 5.94 -7.31 -5.15
CA GLU A 62 5.15 -8.56 -5.16
C GLU A 62 4.34 -8.72 -6.46
N THR A 63 3.82 -7.60 -6.97
CA THR A 63 3.17 -7.51 -8.27
C THR A 63 4.14 -7.87 -9.40
N ALA A 64 5.35 -7.31 -9.40
CA ALA A 64 6.39 -7.64 -10.38
C ALA A 64 6.78 -9.14 -10.34
N ASN A 65 6.93 -9.71 -9.14
CA ASN A 65 7.18 -11.15 -8.98
C ASN A 65 6.07 -12.02 -9.60
N THR A 66 4.81 -11.63 -9.40
CA THR A 66 3.64 -12.34 -9.95
C THR A 66 3.58 -12.23 -11.48
N LEU A 67 3.84 -11.04 -12.04
CA LEU A 67 3.91 -10.83 -13.49
C LEU A 67 5.07 -11.62 -14.14
N HIS A 68 6.22 -11.72 -13.48
CA HIS A 68 7.32 -12.59 -13.92
C HIS A 68 6.98 -14.08 -13.89
N TRP A 69 5.99 -14.53 -13.09
CA TRP A 69 5.51 -15.91 -13.14
C TRP A 69 4.59 -16.12 -14.34
N ALA A 70 3.66 -15.19 -14.59
CA ALA A 70 2.76 -15.23 -15.73
C ALA A 70 3.52 -15.21 -17.07
N GLU A 71 4.52 -14.33 -17.22
CA GLU A 71 5.32 -14.25 -18.45
C GLU A 71 6.15 -15.53 -18.69
N ARG A 72 6.69 -16.15 -17.63
CA ARG A 72 7.33 -17.48 -17.78
C ARG A 72 6.32 -18.57 -18.14
N ALA A 73 5.15 -18.59 -17.49
CA ALA A 73 4.11 -19.60 -17.76
C ALA A 73 3.65 -19.58 -19.22
N LYS A 74 3.55 -18.39 -19.85
CA LYS A 74 3.25 -18.20 -21.27
C LYS A 74 4.26 -18.87 -22.23
N GLN A 75 5.49 -19.11 -21.77
CA GLN A 75 6.58 -19.69 -22.58
C GLN A 75 6.64 -21.23 -22.48
N ILE A 76 5.77 -21.86 -21.68
CA ILE A 76 5.69 -23.32 -21.55
C ILE A 76 5.18 -23.94 -22.86
N LYS A 77 5.95 -24.87 -23.43
CA LYS A 77 5.61 -25.59 -24.67
C LYS A 77 4.90 -26.91 -24.34
N LEU A 78 3.59 -26.97 -24.57
CA LEU A 78 2.79 -28.17 -24.32
C LEU A 78 2.89 -29.20 -25.47
N PRO A 79 3.15 -30.49 -25.19
CA PRO A 79 3.27 -31.54 -26.20
C PRO A 79 1.91 -31.92 -26.81
N GLY A 80 1.54 -31.23 -27.89
CA GLY A 80 0.29 -31.47 -28.64
C GLY A 80 -0.53 -30.21 -28.91
N ALA A 81 -0.18 -29.08 -28.27
CA ALA A 81 -0.71 -27.79 -28.64
C ALA A 81 -0.20 -27.39 -30.04
N ARG A 82 -0.96 -27.76 -31.08
CA ARG A 82 -0.90 -27.05 -32.36
C ARG A 82 -1.35 -25.63 -32.09
N THR A 83 -0.40 -24.74 -31.85
CA THR A 83 -0.61 -23.31 -31.65
C THR A 83 -1.09 -22.67 -32.95
N LYS A 84 -2.35 -22.95 -33.31
CA LYS A 84 -3.14 -21.99 -34.06
C LYS A 84 -3.11 -20.73 -33.22
N HIS A 85 -2.53 -19.65 -33.74
CA HIS A 85 -2.46 -18.38 -33.05
C HIS A 85 -3.86 -17.75 -33.05
N VAL A 86 -4.75 -18.31 -32.23
CA VAL A 86 -6.14 -17.90 -32.11
C VAL A 86 -6.18 -16.70 -31.17
N MET A 87 -5.80 -15.54 -31.72
CA MET A 87 -6.45 -14.30 -31.31
C MET A 87 -7.90 -14.43 -31.78
N ARG A 88 -8.76 -14.99 -30.92
CA ARG A 88 -10.21 -14.87 -31.06
C ARG A 88 -10.63 -13.66 -30.25
N GLU A 89 -10.73 -12.54 -30.96
CA GLU A 89 -12.02 -11.90 -31.17
C GLU A 89 -13.20 -12.67 -30.53
N GLN A 90 -13.52 -12.31 -29.30
CA GLN A 90 -14.68 -12.79 -28.55
C GLN A 90 -15.62 -11.62 -28.23
N ASP A 91 -16.11 -10.94 -29.26
CA ASP A 91 -17.25 -10.03 -29.13
C ASP A 91 -18.29 -10.12 -30.26
N ARG A 92 -18.19 -11.16 -31.11
CA ARG A 92 -19.09 -11.34 -32.26
C ARG A 92 -19.80 -12.68 -32.29
N ARG A 93 -20.61 -12.94 -31.25
CA ARG A 93 -21.61 -14.02 -31.21
C ARG A 93 -23.03 -13.52 -30.94
N ILE A 94 -23.44 -12.49 -31.67
CA ILE A 94 -24.83 -12.34 -32.11
C ILE A 94 -24.82 -12.38 -33.64
N SER A 95 -24.93 -13.59 -34.20
CA SER A 95 -25.28 -13.78 -35.61
C SER A 95 -25.99 -15.12 -35.77
N SER A 96 -27.25 -15.03 -36.20
CA SER A 96 -28.04 -16.14 -36.72
C SER A 96 -27.36 -16.85 -37.90
N HIS A 97 -27.64 -18.14 -38.06
CA HIS A 97 -27.43 -18.89 -39.30
C HIS A 97 -28.76 -18.90 -40.07
N PRO A 98 -28.76 -18.65 -41.40
CA PRO A 98 -28.74 -19.73 -42.41
C PRO A 98 -27.89 -19.38 -43.66
N ILE A 99 -27.57 -20.27 -44.63
CA ILE A 99 -27.56 -21.74 -44.78
C ILE A 99 -26.52 -22.08 -45.88
N PRO A 100 -25.88 -23.27 -45.92
CA PRO A 100 -24.98 -23.63 -47.03
C PRO A 100 -25.76 -23.93 -48.32
N SER A 101 -25.51 -23.14 -49.36
CA SER A 101 -26.00 -23.43 -50.72
C SER A 101 -25.22 -24.59 -51.33
N TYR A 102 -25.90 -25.69 -51.66
CA TYR A 102 -25.32 -26.83 -52.36
C TYR A 102 -25.02 -26.46 -53.82
N ALA A 103 -23.74 -26.30 -54.15
CA ALA A 103 -23.30 -26.21 -55.54
C ALA A 103 -23.44 -27.57 -56.23
N MET A 104 -24.24 -27.63 -57.29
CA MET A 104 -24.49 -28.84 -58.08
C MET A 104 -23.20 -29.38 -58.72
N PRO A 105 -22.99 -30.71 -58.78
CA PRO A 105 -21.91 -31.30 -59.56
C PRO A 105 -22.18 -31.10 -61.05
N VAL A 106 -21.21 -30.57 -61.79
CA VAL A 106 -21.28 -30.46 -63.26
C VAL A 106 -21.31 -31.85 -63.85
N ILE A 107 -22.45 -32.22 -64.44
CA ILE A 107 -22.60 -33.49 -65.17
C ILE A 107 -21.66 -33.46 -66.38
N ARG A 108 -20.67 -34.35 -66.36
CA ARG A 108 -19.79 -34.61 -67.51
C ARG A 108 -20.64 -35.26 -68.61
N GLU A 109 -21.07 -34.44 -69.56
CA GLU A 109 -21.86 -34.87 -70.71
C GLU A 109 -21.10 -35.93 -71.52
N LYS A 110 -21.51 -37.19 -71.40
CA LYS A 110 -21.06 -38.27 -72.29
C LYS A 110 -21.73 -38.08 -73.64
N ARG A 111 -21.11 -37.30 -74.52
CA ARG A 111 -21.50 -37.22 -75.92
C ARG A 111 -21.09 -38.53 -76.60
N CYS A 112 -22.07 -39.33 -77.00
CA CYS A 112 -21.84 -40.63 -77.66
C CYS A 112 -21.42 -40.42 -79.11
N ASP A 113 -20.24 -40.91 -79.49
CA ASP A 113 -19.91 -41.13 -80.89
C ASP A 113 -20.55 -42.43 -81.38
N LYS A 114 -21.45 -42.32 -82.36
CA LYS A 114 -21.86 -43.44 -83.22
C LYS A 114 -21.22 -43.23 -84.61
N PRO A 115 -20.66 -44.26 -85.25
CA PRO A 115 -20.08 -44.12 -86.58
C PRO A 115 -21.17 -44.17 -87.65
N SER A 116 -21.38 -43.03 -88.33
CA SER A 116 -22.15 -42.99 -89.58
C SER A 116 -21.18 -42.78 -90.75
N ARG A 117 -21.14 -43.73 -91.68
CA ARG A 117 -20.45 -43.61 -92.97
C ARG A 117 -21.18 -42.60 -93.88
N GLU A 118 -20.51 -42.26 -94.99
CA GLU A 118 -20.91 -41.40 -96.12
C GLU A 118 -20.50 -39.93 -96.00
N SER A 119 -20.13 -39.23 -97.08
CA SER A 119 -19.61 -39.63 -98.40
C SER A 119 -18.80 -38.44 -98.98
N GLY A 120 -18.06 -38.61 -100.08
CA GLY A 120 -16.97 -37.70 -100.44
C GLY A 120 -17.37 -36.35 -101.04
N ALA A 121 -16.74 -35.27 -100.56
CA ALA A 121 -16.51 -34.01 -101.30
C ALA A 121 -15.28 -33.26 -100.74
N PRO A 122 -14.46 -32.56 -101.55
CA PRO A 122 -13.20 -31.97 -101.11
C PRO A 122 -13.39 -30.60 -100.40
N VAL A 123 -13.81 -30.61 -99.14
CA VAL A 123 -14.09 -29.39 -98.35
C VAL A 123 -12.85 -28.84 -97.61
N GLY A 124 -11.67 -28.93 -98.23
CA GLY A 124 -10.38 -28.60 -97.59
C GLY A 124 -10.19 -27.12 -97.21
N SER A 125 -10.76 -26.19 -97.97
CA SER A 125 -10.64 -24.74 -97.75
C SER A 125 -11.66 -24.19 -96.74
N ARG A 126 -12.91 -24.63 -96.82
CA ARG A 126 -13.98 -24.23 -95.88
C ARG A 126 -13.79 -24.84 -94.49
N ALA A 127 -13.25 -26.05 -94.37
CA ALA A 127 -12.85 -26.64 -93.08
C ALA A 127 -11.75 -25.81 -92.37
N LYS A 128 -10.71 -25.37 -93.11
CA LYS A 128 -9.66 -24.48 -92.57
C LYS A 128 -10.21 -23.11 -92.14
N LYS A 129 -11.18 -22.55 -92.88
CA LYS A 129 -11.86 -21.30 -92.49
C LYS A 129 -12.69 -21.48 -91.20
N LEU A 130 -13.42 -22.59 -91.06
CA LEU A 130 -14.17 -22.93 -89.84
C LEU A 130 -13.25 -23.17 -88.63
N GLN A 131 -12.16 -23.93 -88.79
CA GLN A 131 -11.18 -24.14 -87.72
C GLN A 131 -10.51 -22.83 -87.26
N SER A 132 -10.12 -21.96 -88.19
CA SER A 132 -9.51 -20.66 -87.85
C SER A 132 -10.49 -19.67 -87.21
N LEU A 133 -11.77 -19.72 -87.55
CA LEU A 133 -12.82 -18.96 -86.86
C LEU A 133 -13.08 -19.51 -85.45
N ALA A 134 -13.16 -20.83 -85.28
CA ALA A 134 -13.32 -21.47 -83.97
C ALA A 134 -12.11 -21.20 -83.05
N ALA A 135 -10.89 -21.23 -83.59
CA ALA A 135 -9.67 -20.85 -82.86
C ALA A 135 -9.74 -19.39 -82.39
N LYS A 136 -10.13 -18.45 -83.26
CA LYS A 136 -10.31 -17.03 -82.90
C LYS A 136 -11.41 -16.82 -81.85
N GLN A 137 -12.54 -17.54 -81.95
CA GLN A 137 -13.59 -17.49 -80.92
C GLN A 137 -13.09 -17.99 -79.56
N LYS A 138 -12.32 -19.10 -79.52
CA LYS A 138 -11.71 -19.62 -78.30
C LYS A 138 -10.71 -18.63 -77.68
N ASP A 139 -9.94 -17.94 -78.52
CA ASP A 139 -8.95 -16.94 -78.10
C ASP A 139 -9.62 -15.67 -77.52
N ILE A 140 -10.72 -15.21 -78.14
CA ILE A 140 -11.54 -14.10 -77.64
C ILE A 140 -12.22 -14.48 -76.32
N ALA A 141 -12.77 -15.68 -76.22
CA ALA A 141 -13.36 -16.18 -74.97
C ALA A 141 -12.33 -16.27 -73.83
N GLY A 142 -11.11 -16.75 -74.12
CA GLY A 142 -10.01 -16.80 -73.15
C GLY A 142 -9.55 -15.41 -72.68
N LYS A 143 -9.50 -14.43 -73.59
CA LYS A 143 -9.20 -13.02 -73.25
C LYS A 143 -10.29 -12.39 -72.38
N LEU A 144 -11.56 -12.64 -72.70
CA LEU A 144 -12.71 -12.18 -71.90
C LEU A 144 -12.74 -12.81 -70.50
N ALA A 145 -12.44 -14.11 -70.37
CA ALA A 145 -12.37 -14.80 -69.09
C ALA A 145 -11.28 -14.20 -68.18
N LYS A 146 -10.05 -14.02 -68.69
CA LYS A 146 -8.96 -13.36 -67.94
C LYS A 146 -9.30 -11.93 -67.53
N ALA A 147 -9.99 -11.17 -68.39
CA ALA A 147 -10.47 -9.82 -68.09
C ALA A 147 -11.64 -9.78 -67.08
N ALA A 148 -12.36 -10.89 -66.89
CA ALA A 148 -13.37 -11.04 -65.84
C ALA A 148 -12.71 -11.41 -64.50
N GLU A 149 -11.79 -12.38 -64.50
CA GLU A 149 -10.99 -12.75 -63.32
C GLU A 149 -10.20 -11.56 -62.77
N GLY A 150 -9.54 -10.78 -63.63
CA GLY A 150 -8.82 -9.56 -63.24
C GLY A 150 -9.71 -8.46 -62.65
N ARG A 151 -10.99 -8.40 -63.03
CA ARG A 151 -11.96 -7.47 -62.42
C ARG A 151 -12.48 -7.98 -61.08
N SER A 152 -12.72 -9.29 -60.96
CA SER A 152 -13.12 -9.92 -59.69
C SER A 152 -12.01 -9.89 -58.64
N SER A 153 -10.74 -10.02 -59.03
CA SER A 153 -9.60 -9.90 -58.11
C SER A 153 -9.36 -8.46 -57.67
N ARG A 154 -9.45 -7.46 -58.58
CA ARG A 154 -9.40 -6.03 -58.19
C ARG A 154 -10.50 -5.67 -57.19
N LYS A 155 -11.76 -6.04 -57.44
CA LYS A 155 -12.86 -5.78 -56.50
C LYS A 155 -12.67 -6.38 -55.12
N ARG A 156 -12.01 -7.56 -55.01
CA ARG A 156 -11.65 -8.14 -53.71
C ARG A 156 -10.54 -7.36 -53.01
N ALA A 157 -9.50 -6.97 -53.74
CA ALA A 157 -8.42 -6.16 -53.18
C ALA A 157 -8.89 -4.76 -52.73
N GLU A 158 -9.82 -4.15 -53.48
CA GLU A 158 -10.46 -2.87 -53.12
C GLU A 158 -11.31 -3.03 -51.85
N ALA A 159 -12.10 -4.10 -51.72
CA ALA A 159 -12.88 -4.38 -50.51
C ALA A 159 -11.99 -4.67 -49.28
N GLU A 160 -10.93 -5.47 -49.43
CA GLU A 160 -9.96 -5.72 -48.35
C GLU A 160 -9.21 -4.46 -47.92
N ALA A 161 -8.95 -3.53 -48.84
CA ALA A 161 -8.34 -2.24 -48.51
C ALA A 161 -9.31 -1.34 -47.71
N GLN A 162 -10.57 -1.24 -48.13
CA GLN A 162 -11.61 -0.50 -47.44
C GLN A 162 -11.90 -1.06 -46.03
N GLU A 163 -11.88 -2.39 -45.86
CA GLU A 163 -12.07 -3.03 -44.56
C GLU A 163 -10.94 -2.68 -43.57
N ARG A 164 -9.68 -2.72 -44.03
CA ARG A 164 -8.51 -2.31 -43.23
C ARG A 164 -8.52 -0.83 -42.89
N GLU A 165 -8.96 0.03 -43.81
CA GLU A 165 -9.10 1.47 -43.56
C GLU A 165 -10.19 1.76 -42.52
N ALA A 166 -11.33 1.04 -42.59
CA ALA A 166 -12.40 1.12 -41.59
C ALA A 166 -12.00 0.53 -40.22
N GLU A 167 -11.14 -0.48 -40.16
CA GLU A 167 -10.54 -0.96 -38.91
C GLU A 167 -9.56 0.06 -38.32
N ALA A 168 -8.68 0.64 -39.14
CA ALA A 168 -7.75 1.68 -38.69
C ALA A 168 -8.48 2.93 -38.15
N ALA A 169 -9.57 3.35 -38.79
CA ALA A 169 -10.41 4.45 -38.33
C ALA A 169 -11.06 4.16 -36.96
N ARG A 170 -11.58 2.94 -36.76
CA ARG A 170 -12.15 2.50 -35.47
C ARG A 170 -11.09 2.47 -34.36
N GLY A 171 -9.90 1.91 -34.63
CA GLY A 171 -8.79 1.91 -33.68
C GLY A 171 -8.29 3.31 -33.30
N ALA A 172 -8.32 4.26 -34.24
CA ALA A 172 -7.98 5.66 -33.97
C ALA A 172 -9.02 6.35 -33.07
N GLU A 173 -10.32 6.07 -33.28
CA GLU A 173 -11.39 6.61 -32.42
C GLU A 173 -11.34 6.03 -31.00
N GLU A 174 -11.09 4.73 -30.86
CA GLU A 174 -10.85 4.08 -29.56
C GLU A 174 -9.64 4.67 -28.83
N LEU A 175 -8.53 4.92 -29.54
CA LEU A 175 -7.35 5.56 -28.98
C LEU A 175 -7.64 7.00 -28.51
N SER A 176 -8.41 7.78 -29.28
CA SER A 176 -8.84 9.13 -28.86
C SER A 176 -9.63 9.08 -27.56
N ARG A 177 -10.66 8.22 -27.49
CA ARG A 177 -11.49 8.03 -26.28
C ARG A 177 -10.65 7.58 -25.07
N ALA A 178 -9.62 6.76 -25.29
CA ALA A 178 -8.69 6.36 -24.24
C ALA A 178 -7.81 7.52 -23.76
N MET A 179 -7.34 8.39 -24.67
CA MET A 179 -6.58 9.61 -24.34
C MET A 179 -7.43 10.61 -23.55
N ASP A 180 -8.67 10.86 -23.97
CA ASP A 180 -9.62 11.72 -23.24
C ASP A 180 -9.84 11.20 -21.81
N ARG A 181 -10.04 9.88 -21.67
CA ARG A 181 -10.22 9.23 -20.36
C ARG A 181 -8.97 9.27 -19.49
N ILE A 182 -7.77 9.23 -20.07
CA ILE A 182 -6.51 9.45 -19.33
C ILE A 182 -6.47 10.90 -18.81
N GLY A 183 -6.83 11.88 -19.63
CA GLY A 183 -6.89 13.29 -19.22
C GLY A 183 -7.87 13.53 -18.06
N GLU A 184 -9.08 12.95 -18.12
CA GLU A 184 -10.04 12.99 -17.01
C GLU A 184 -9.45 12.43 -15.70
N LEU A 185 -8.79 11.26 -15.79
CA LEU A 185 -8.17 10.60 -14.64
C LEU A 185 -6.97 11.38 -14.09
N GLU A 186 -6.17 12.02 -14.93
CA GLU A 186 -5.06 12.88 -14.51
C GLU A 186 -5.55 14.12 -13.75
N HIS A 187 -6.63 14.76 -14.24
CA HIS A 187 -7.30 15.86 -13.55
C HIS A 187 -7.87 15.43 -12.20
N GLU A 188 -8.52 14.26 -12.14
CA GLU A 188 -9.08 13.71 -10.91
C GLU A 188 -8.00 13.34 -9.88
N VAL A 189 -6.90 12.72 -10.32
CA VAL A 189 -5.73 12.45 -9.47
C VAL A 189 -5.11 13.73 -8.95
N LYS A 190 -5.05 14.81 -9.75
CA LYS A 190 -4.55 16.11 -9.32
C LYS A 190 -5.46 16.76 -8.26
N ARG A 191 -6.78 16.67 -8.44
CA ARG A 191 -7.79 17.13 -7.46
C ARG A 191 -7.65 16.39 -6.12
N LEU A 192 -7.67 15.05 -6.16
CA LEU A 192 -7.56 14.20 -4.96
C LEU A 192 -6.22 14.39 -4.23
N ARG A 193 -5.12 14.65 -4.94
CA ARG A 193 -3.83 14.98 -4.31
C ARG A 193 -3.90 16.30 -3.54
N GLY A 194 -4.48 17.36 -4.15
CA GLY A 194 -4.66 18.65 -3.47
C GLY A 194 -5.53 18.54 -2.21
N GLU A 195 -6.62 17.77 -2.26
CA GLU A 195 -7.48 17.51 -1.09
C GLU A 195 -6.74 16.75 0.03
N ASN A 196 -5.95 15.73 -0.33
CA ASN A 196 -5.12 15.01 0.64
C ASN A 196 -4.01 15.89 1.24
N GLU A 197 -3.42 16.80 0.46
CA GLU A 197 -2.40 17.74 0.95
C GLU A 197 -3.00 18.79 1.90
N ALA A 198 -4.18 19.33 1.58
CA ALA A 198 -4.93 20.21 2.46
C ALA A 198 -5.27 19.52 3.79
N GLN A 199 -5.90 18.34 3.75
CA GLN A 199 -6.19 17.54 4.95
C GLN A 199 -4.94 17.22 5.76
N ARG A 200 -3.80 16.90 5.12
CA ARG A 200 -2.53 16.68 5.84
C ARG A 200 -1.99 17.94 6.50
N SER A 201 -2.20 19.11 5.90
CA SER A 201 -1.86 20.41 6.50
C SER A 201 -2.72 20.67 7.74
N ASP A 202 -4.04 20.44 7.65
CA ASP A 202 -4.98 20.67 8.74
C ASP A 202 -4.71 19.76 9.94
N HIS A 203 -4.60 18.45 9.74
CA HIS A 203 -4.22 17.51 10.81
C HIS A 203 -2.84 17.83 11.41
N LYS A 204 -1.88 18.31 10.60
CA LYS A 204 -0.56 18.74 11.10
C LYS A 204 -0.67 20.00 11.97
N ALA A 205 -1.54 20.94 11.61
CA ALA A 205 -1.83 22.13 12.41
C ALA A 205 -2.54 21.77 13.72
N GLU A 206 -3.50 20.85 13.69
CA GLU A 206 -4.19 20.31 14.87
C GLU A 206 -3.22 19.63 15.83
N ILE A 207 -2.38 18.70 15.34
CA ILE A 207 -1.34 18.04 16.15
C ILE A 207 -0.37 19.07 16.75
N ALA A 208 0.01 20.11 16.01
CA ALA A 208 0.84 21.19 16.54
C ALA A 208 0.12 22.03 17.61
N GLY A 209 -1.20 22.24 17.48
CA GLY A 209 -2.05 22.86 18.49
C GLY A 209 -2.11 22.03 19.78
N LEU A 210 -2.43 20.75 19.67
CA LEU A 210 -2.50 19.81 20.79
C LEU A 210 -1.16 19.70 21.55
N ARG A 211 -0.03 19.65 20.82
CA ARG A 211 1.32 19.67 21.42
C ARG A 211 1.56 20.96 22.23
N ARG A 212 1.26 22.13 21.65
CA ARG A 212 1.40 23.41 22.38
C ARG A 212 0.55 23.48 23.63
N GLU A 213 -0.67 22.94 23.61
CA GLU A 213 -1.53 22.93 24.80
C GLU A 213 -1.05 21.93 25.86
N HIS A 214 -0.58 20.74 25.45
CA HIS A 214 0.10 19.81 26.34
C HIS A 214 1.34 20.45 27.00
N ASP A 215 2.18 21.14 26.24
CA ASP A 215 3.40 21.79 26.77
C ASP A 215 3.05 22.92 27.76
N ARG A 216 1.96 23.66 27.52
CA ARG A 216 1.40 24.63 28.50
C ARG A 216 0.92 23.94 29.78
N GLN A 217 0.19 22.83 29.67
CA GLN A 217 -0.28 22.07 30.83
C GLN A 217 0.89 21.51 31.65
N VAL A 218 1.90 20.93 31.01
CA VAL A 218 3.14 20.47 31.66
C VAL A 218 3.84 21.63 32.37
N THR A 219 3.97 22.79 31.71
CA THR A 219 4.61 23.98 32.30
C THR A 219 3.86 24.49 33.54
N ARG A 220 2.51 24.51 33.51
CA ARG A 220 1.68 24.83 34.69
C ARG A 220 1.90 23.82 35.81
N LEU A 221 1.79 22.52 35.53
CA LEU A 221 1.94 21.45 36.53
C LEU A 221 3.34 21.40 37.16
N LEU A 222 4.40 21.78 36.43
CA LEU A 222 5.73 21.94 36.99
C LEU A 222 5.79 23.12 37.95
N ARG A 223 5.26 24.28 37.54
CA ARG A 223 5.19 25.47 38.40
C ARG A 223 4.38 25.23 39.67
N ASP A 224 3.20 24.61 39.58
CA ASP A 224 2.35 24.30 40.72
C ASP A 224 3.06 23.37 41.71
N LYS A 225 3.86 22.41 41.21
CA LYS A 225 4.71 21.53 42.02
C LYS A 225 5.85 22.29 42.69
N ASP A 226 6.54 23.17 41.96
CA ASP A 226 7.63 23.98 42.51
C ASP A 226 7.13 24.92 43.62
N GLU A 227 5.97 25.57 43.41
CA GLU A 227 5.31 26.41 44.42
C GLU A 227 4.89 25.59 45.65
N ALA A 228 4.37 24.38 45.48
CA ALA A 228 4.06 23.46 46.58
C ALA A 228 5.31 22.98 47.35
N VAL A 229 6.39 22.64 46.65
CA VAL A 229 7.67 22.24 47.26
C VAL A 229 8.28 23.40 48.05
N GLN A 230 8.28 24.61 47.51
CA GLN A 230 8.74 25.81 48.24
C GLN A 230 7.86 26.08 49.47
N GLY A 231 6.54 25.88 49.38
CA GLY A 231 5.63 25.98 50.52
C GLY A 231 5.97 25.00 51.65
N LEU A 232 6.24 23.73 51.31
CA LEU A 232 6.66 22.70 52.28
C LEU A 232 8.02 23.01 52.91
N LEU A 233 9.01 23.45 52.12
CA LEU A 233 10.33 23.86 52.62
C LEU A 233 10.22 25.06 53.58
N ALA A 234 9.40 26.06 53.24
CA ALA A 234 9.15 27.22 54.08
C ALA A 234 8.42 26.83 55.39
N ALA A 235 7.49 25.88 55.35
CA ALA A 235 6.81 25.34 56.53
C ALA A 235 7.80 24.57 57.44
N ALA A 236 8.63 23.69 56.87
CA ALA A 236 9.67 22.96 57.60
C ALA A 236 10.67 23.92 58.26
N ALA A 237 11.12 24.96 57.56
CA ALA A 237 12.03 25.98 58.10
C ALA A 237 11.38 26.86 59.18
N LYS A 238 10.05 27.02 59.19
CA LYS A 238 9.31 27.65 60.31
C LYS A 238 9.23 26.70 61.51
N GLY A 239 8.96 25.41 61.27
CA GLY A 239 8.94 24.37 62.31
C GLY A 239 10.28 24.22 63.04
N ALA A 240 11.39 24.10 62.29
CA ALA A 240 12.73 24.00 62.86
C ALA A 240 13.11 25.21 63.73
N ARG A 241 12.69 26.42 63.33
CA ARG A 241 12.90 27.64 64.14
C ARG A 241 12.08 27.65 65.44
N ARG A 242 10.85 27.12 65.42
CA ARG A 242 10.04 26.96 66.64
C ARG A 242 10.67 25.95 67.60
N LEU A 243 11.04 24.77 67.11
CA LEU A 243 11.73 23.75 67.91
C LEU A 243 13.03 24.26 68.53
N SER A 244 13.81 25.05 67.78
CA SER A 244 15.03 25.70 68.31
C SER A 244 14.73 26.73 69.42
N ALA A 245 13.67 27.52 69.27
CA ALA A 245 13.23 28.48 70.30
C ALA A 245 12.66 27.79 71.55
N GLU A 246 11.91 26.70 71.38
CA GLU A 246 11.40 25.84 72.46
C GLU A 246 12.56 25.17 73.22
N ALA A 247 13.55 24.61 72.52
CA ALA A 247 14.74 24.06 73.15
C ALA A 247 15.55 25.13 73.91
N GLY A 248 15.69 26.34 73.35
CA GLY A 248 16.37 27.46 74.00
C GLY A 248 15.65 27.94 75.28
N THR A 249 14.32 28.02 75.26
CA THR A 249 13.53 28.41 76.45
C THR A 249 13.51 27.32 77.51
N GLN A 250 13.45 26.04 77.13
CA GLN A 250 13.61 24.90 78.04
C GLN A 250 14.98 24.89 78.72
N CYS A 251 16.06 25.08 77.95
CA CYS A 251 17.42 25.18 78.49
C CYS A 251 17.56 26.37 79.46
N ALA A 252 17.03 27.55 79.10
CA ALA A 252 17.04 28.72 79.98
C ALA A 252 16.21 28.52 81.26
N ALA A 253 15.09 27.80 81.19
CA ALA A 253 14.28 27.43 82.36
C ALA A 253 15.01 26.42 83.26
N GLN A 254 15.69 25.43 82.68
CA GLN A 254 16.49 24.45 83.39
C GLN A 254 17.69 25.10 84.09
N CYS A 255 18.43 25.98 83.42
CA CYS A 255 19.51 26.75 84.05
C CYS A 255 19.02 27.59 85.24
N LYS A 256 17.84 28.21 85.14
CA LYS A 256 17.21 28.95 86.26
C LYS A 256 16.80 28.04 87.42
N SER A 257 16.25 26.85 87.16
CA SER A 257 15.87 25.92 88.22
C SER A 257 17.10 25.34 88.92
N THR A 258 18.14 24.96 88.17
CA THR A 258 19.41 24.48 88.73
C THR A 258 20.12 25.58 89.53
N ALA A 259 20.13 26.83 89.05
CA ALA A 259 20.68 27.96 89.81
C ALA A 259 19.92 28.22 91.12
N ASN A 260 18.58 28.16 91.11
CA ASN A 260 17.77 28.31 92.32
C ASN A 260 17.97 27.15 93.31
N GLN A 261 18.11 25.91 92.83
CA GLN A 261 18.47 24.75 93.66
C GLN A 261 19.87 24.85 94.26
N ALA A 262 20.84 25.42 93.53
CA ALA A 262 22.19 25.65 94.05
C ALA A 262 22.24 26.81 95.07
N MET A 263 21.49 27.89 94.83
CA MET A 263 21.43 29.02 95.76
C MET A 263 20.70 28.69 97.06
N THR A 264 19.64 27.85 97.03
CA THR A 264 18.78 27.67 98.21
C THR A 264 19.49 27.15 99.46
N PRO A 265 20.32 26.08 99.46
CA PRO A 265 20.99 25.64 100.67
C PRO A 265 22.08 26.62 101.14
N VAL A 266 22.86 27.20 100.23
CA VAL A 266 23.95 28.14 100.57
C VAL A 266 23.40 29.45 101.12
N PHE A 267 22.41 30.03 100.45
CA PHE A 267 21.79 31.29 100.87
C PHE A 267 20.93 31.12 102.12
N LYS A 268 20.27 29.96 102.29
CA LYS A 268 19.54 29.64 103.53
C LYS A 268 20.50 29.44 104.71
N ALA A 269 21.62 28.74 104.52
CA ALA A 269 22.66 28.63 105.55
C ALA A 269 23.24 29.99 105.95
N TYR A 270 23.59 30.84 104.97
CA TYR A 270 24.09 32.20 105.20
C TYR A 270 23.07 33.09 105.92
N MET A 271 21.77 32.96 105.59
CA MET A 271 20.70 33.69 106.29
C MET A 271 20.41 33.11 107.68
N GLU A 272 20.50 31.80 107.89
CA GLU A 272 20.37 31.16 109.21
C GLU A 272 21.55 31.47 110.14
N GLU A 273 22.75 31.71 109.59
CA GLU A 273 23.93 32.23 110.29
C GLU A 273 23.71 33.70 110.68
N LYS A 274 23.37 34.56 109.71
CA LYS A 274 23.02 35.99 109.92
C LYS A 274 21.85 36.23 110.87
N MET A 275 20.91 35.29 110.99
CA MET A 275 19.81 35.37 111.95
C MET A 275 20.23 34.89 113.35
N ARG A 276 21.11 33.89 113.45
CA ARG A 276 21.73 33.48 114.73
C ARG A 276 22.55 34.60 115.35
N ASP A 277 23.29 35.34 114.53
CA ASP A 277 24.03 36.54 114.97
C ASP A 277 23.11 37.65 115.50
N LYS A 278 21.83 37.68 115.10
CA LYS A 278 20.85 38.67 115.56
C LYS A 278 20.14 38.30 116.85
N GLU A 279 19.91 37.02 117.12
CA GLU A 279 19.24 36.59 118.37
C GLU A 279 20.15 36.70 119.61
N ASN A 280 21.46 36.83 119.43
CA ASN A 280 22.44 36.87 120.52
C ASN A 280 22.91 38.29 120.92
N SER A 281 22.20 39.36 120.49
CA SER A 281 22.58 40.76 120.73
C SER A 281 21.44 41.59 121.33
N SER A 282 21.57 41.90 122.62
CA SER A 282 20.66 42.81 123.35
C SER A 282 20.86 44.29 122.96
N PRO A 283 19.87 45.18 123.19
CA PRO A 283 19.70 46.37 122.36
C PRO A 283 20.31 47.67 122.93
N VAL A 284 20.76 48.56 122.03
CA VAL A 284 21.09 49.97 122.33
C VAL A 284 20.56 50.88 121.20
N THR A 285 19.63 51.77 121.58
CA THR A 285 19.38 53.17 121.13
C THR A 285 20.20 53.77 119.97
N ARG A 286 19.72 54.68 119.10
CA ARG A 286 18.49 55.53 118.99
C ARG A 286 18.42 56.17 117.58
N LEU A 287 17.25 56.71 117.18
CA LEU A 287 16.87 57.64 116.07
C LEU A 287 18.00 58.32 115.20
N GLU A 288 17.84 58.69 113.90
CA GLU A 288 16.70 59.32 113.18
C GLU A 288 16.56 58.93 111.67
N LEU A 289 15.45 59.37 111.05
CA LEU A 289 15.11 59.45 109.61
C LEU A 289 14.88 60.94 109.25
N PRO A 290 14.72 61.38 107.98
CA PRO A 290 14.96 60.74 106.67
C PRO A 290 15.75 61.65 105.68
N MET A 291 15.93 61.21 104.41
CA MET A 291 15.47 61.92 103.17
C MET A 291 16.21 61.44 101.90
N THR A 292 15.46 61.37 100.81
CA THR A 292 15.87 61.03 99.42
C THR A 292 16.36 62.28 98.64
N PRO A 293 17.12 62.19 97.51
CA PRO A 293 16.48 61.88 96.21
C PRO A 293 17.33 61.12 95.14
N ARG A 294 16.64 60.62 94.10
CA ARG A 294 17.19 60.26 92.77
C ARG A 294 17.61 61.52 91.98
N PRO A 295 18.49 61.43 90.97
CA PRO A 295 18.05 61.30 89.54
C PRO A 295 18.81 60.18 88.79
N GLN A 296 18.23 59.40 87.86
CA GLN A 296 17.75 59.64 86.49
C GLN A 296 18.83 59.60 85.37
N HIS A 297 18.52 58.76 84.36
CA HIS A 297 18.82 58.86 82.92
C HIS A 297 20.15 59.43 82.41
N HIS A 298 20.85 58.60 81.61
CA HIS A 298 20.66 58.68 80.15
C HIS A 298 20.69 57.29 79.51
#